data_AF-A0A3N5Z474-F1
#
_entry.id   AF-A0A3N5Z474-F1
#
_cell.length_a   1.000
_cell.length_b   1.000
_cell.length_c   1.000
_cell.angle_alpha   90.00
_cell.angle_beta   90.00
_cell.angle_gamma   90.00
#
_symmetry.space_group_name_H-M   'P 1'
#
loop_
_entity.id
_entity.type
_entity.pdbx_description
1 polymer ?
#
loop_
_entity_poly.entity_id
_entity_poly.type
_entity_poly.pdbx_seq_one_letter_code
_entity_poly.pdbx_strand_id
1 'polypeptide(L)'
;LDATTGQNGLIQARQFLSISGVSGLIVTKLDGTAKGGIVVAIAKELKIPIRYVGVGEKKEDLMPFSAEAFVDGLFAETTRV
;
A
#
# COMPACT_ATOMS: atom_id res chain seq x y z
N LEU A 1 -4.29 -0.86 6.34
CA LEU A 1 -4.71 -1.89 5.38
C LEU A 1 -3.60 -2.91 5.27
N ASP A 2 -3.92 -4.19 5.40
CA ASP A 2 -2.96 -5.28 5.27
C ASP A 2 -2.83 -5.69 3.80
N ALA A 3 -1.64 -5.50 3.21
CA ALA A 3 -1.41 -5.79 1.80
C ALA A 3 -1.55 -7.29 1.43
N THR A 4 -1.42 -8.20 2.40
CA THR A 4 -1.60 -9.66 2.18
C THR A 4 -3.05 -10.04 1.90
N THR A 5 -4.00 -9.18 2.27
CA THR A 5 -5.43 -9.49 2.17
C THR A 5 -6.01 -9.24 0.77
N GLY A 6 -5.25 -8.61 -0.13
CA GLY A 6 -5.67 -8.36 -1.51
C GLY A 6 -7.03 -7.65 -1.60
N GLN A 7 -7.95 -8.22 -2.39
CA GLN A 7 -9.29 -7.66 -2.60
C GLN A 7 -10.13 -7.56 -1.33
N ASN A 8 -9.91 -8.45 -0.35
CA ASN A 8 -10.65 -8.40 0.92
C ASN A 8 -10.31 -7.13 1.70
N GLY A 9 -9.04 -6.73 1.72
CA GLY A 9 -8.62 -5.48 2.35
C GLY A 9 -9.20 -4.24 1.68
N LEU A 10 -9.35 -4.28 0.35
CA LEU A 10 -9.95 -3.18 -0.42
C LEU A 10 -11.43 -2.98 -0.09
N ILE A 11 -12.19 -4.08 0.02
CA ILE A 11 -13.62 -4.05 0.40
C ILE A 11 -13.78 -3.46 1.81
N GLN A 12 -12.98 -3.93 2.77
CA GLN A 12 -12.99 -3.41 4.14
C GLN A 12 -12.67 -1.92 4.19
N ALA A 13 -11.67 -1.47 3.43
CA ALA A 13 -11.30 -0.07 3.35
C ALA A 13 -12.45 0.79 2.84
N ARG A 14 -13.12 0.36 1.76
CA ARG A 14 -14.28 1.07 1.20
C ARG A 14 -15.40 1.22 2.22
N GLN A 15 -15.74 0.14 2.91
CA GLN A 15 -16.78 0.16 3.95
C GLN A 15 -16.39 1.13 5.07
N PHE A 16 -15.14 1.08 5.52
CA PHE A 16 -14.64 1.97 6.57
C PHE A 16 -14.68 3.45 6.15
N LEU A 17 -14.31 3.77 4.90
CA LEU A 17 -14.43 5.13 4.33
C LEU A 17 -15.88 5.61 4.27
N SER A 18 -16.82 4.73 3.93
CA SER A 18 -18.23 5.12 3.82
C SER A 18 -18.87 5.44 5.18
N ILE A 19 -18.33 4.85 6.25
CA ILE A 19 -18.82 5.02 7.63
C ILE A 19 -18.06 6.13 8.36
N SER A 20 -16.80 6.37 7.98
CA SER A 20 -15.92 7.34 8.64
C SER A 20 -15.13 8.18 7.65
N GLY A 21 -15.07 9.49 7.88
CA GLY A 21 -14.32 10.44 7.04
C GLY A 21 -12.81 10.35 7.23
N VAL A 22 -12.19 9.22 6.87
CA VAL A 22 -10.73 9.06 6.94
C VAL A 22 -10.02 9.94 5.90
N SER A 23 -8.90 10.54 6.30
CA SER A 23 -8.13 11.48 5.47
C SER A 23 -6.83 10.88 4.91
N GLY A 24 -6.59 9.59 5.14
CA GLY A 24 -5.42 8.89 4.63
C GLY A 24 -5.30 7.47 5.12
N LEU A 25 -4.36 6.73 4.54
CA LEU A 25 -4.16 5.29 4.76
C LEU A 25 -2.73 4.97 5.20
N ILE A 26 -2.61 3.90 5.97
CA ILE A 26 -1.35 3.19 6.21
C ILE A 26 -1.49 1.80 5.61
N VAL A 27 -0.53 1.36 4.81
CA VAL A 27 -0.51 0.03 4.19
C VAL A 27 0.64 -0.79 4.76
N THR A 28 0.37 -1.93 5.38
CA THR A 28 1.38 -2.76 6.06
C THR A 28 1.65 -4.06 5.31
N LYS A 29 2.74 -4.74 5.68
CA LYS A 29 3.17 -6.04 5.14
C LYS A 29 3.52 -5.98 3.63
N LEU A 30 4.18 -4.91 3.19
CA LEU A 30 4.65 -4.72 1.81
C LEU A 30 6.02 -5.38 1.50
N ASP A 31 6.61 -6.04 2.48
CA ASP A 31 7.85 -6.82 2.43
C ASP A 31 7.86 -8.02 1.45
N GLY A 32 6.77 -8.27 0.72
CA GLY A 32 6.66 -9.40 -0.22
C GLY A 32 6.52 -8.97 -1.68
N THR A 33 7.17 -9.72 -2.57
CA THR A 33 7.31 -9.42 -4.02
C THR A 33 5.99 -9.34 -4.80
N ALA A 34 4.94 -10.06 -4.39
CA ALA A 34 3.65 -10.07 -5.10
C ALA A 34 2.66 -8.98 -4.63
N LYS A 35 3.07 -8.08 -3.72
CA LYS A 35 2.14 -7.21 -3.00
C LYS A 35 2.10 -5.77 -3.53
N GLY A 36 2.89 -5.44 -4.56
CA GLY A 36 2.88 -4.10 -5.17
C GLY A 36 1.56 -3.72 -5.83
N GLY A 37 0.92 -4.68 -6.51
CA GLY A 37 -0.33 -4.43 -7.25
C GLY A 37 -1.49 -3.94 -6.38
N ILE A 38 -1.56 -4.35 -5.10
CA ILE A 38 -2.66 -3.93 -4.22
C ILE A 38 -2.58 -2.45 -3.85
N VAL A 39 -1.37 -1.89 -3.73
CA VAL A 39 -1.17 -0.46 -3.44
C VAL A 39 -1.74 0.39 -4.56
N VAL A 40 -1.47 -0.01 -5.82
CA VAL A 40 -2.02 0.66 -7.01
C VAL A 40 -3.55 0.57 -7.04
N ALA A 41 -4.10 -0.60 -6.75
CA ALA A 41 -5.56 -0.80 -6.69
C ALA A 41 -6.23 0.04 -5.59
N ILE A 42 -5.64 0.08 -4.39
CA ILE A 42 -6.09 0.89 -3.25
C ILE A 42 -6.10 2.37 -3.62
N ALA A 43 -5.00 2.88 -4.18
CA ALA A 43 -4.88 4.28 -4.56
C ALA A 43 -5.92 4.67 -5.62
N LYS A 44 -6.12 3.82 -6.64
CA LYS A 44 -7.11 4.02 -7.69
C LYS A 44 -8.54 4.06 -7.16
N GLU A 45 -8.86 3.15 -6.25
CA GLU A 45 -10.24 2.93 -5.80
C GLU A 45 -10.68 3.92 -4.73
N LEU A 46 -9.84 4.14 -3.72
CA LEU A 46 -10.25 4.89 -2.51
C LEU A 46 -9.98 6.38 -2.62
N LYS A 47 -9.12 6.81 -3.55
CA LYS A 47 -8.82 8.23 -3.84
C LYS A 47 -8.46 9.08 -2.61
N ILE A 48 -7.86 8.46 -1.59
CA ILE A 48 -7.31 9.13 -0.41
C ILE A 48 -5.81 8.82 -0.28
N PRO A 49 -5.01 9.72 0.31
CA PRO A 49 -3.56 9.57 0.29
C PRO A 49 -3.09 8.41 1.17
N ILE A 50 -2.24 7.56 0.61
CA ILE A 50 -1.42 6.65 1.41
C ILE A 50 -0.30 7.49 2.04
N ARG A 51 -0.22 7.50 3.38
CA ARG A 51 0.74 8.32 4.13
C ARG A 51 1.97 7.54 4.58
N TYR A 52 1.76 6.27 4.95
CA TYR A 52 2.83 5.40 5.43
C TYR A 52 2.70 4.00 4.86
N VAL A 53 3.84 3.33 4.79
CA VAL A 53 3.95 1.92 4.44
C VAL A 53 4.80 1.15 5.44
N GLY A 54 4.38 -0.07 5.76
CA GLY A 54 5.14 -1.02 6.56
C GLY A 54 5.78 -2.08 5.66
N VAL A 55 7.11 -2.13 5.62
CA VAL A 55 7.91 -3.02 4.75
C VAL A 55 8.68 -4.08 5.55
N GLY A 56 8.19 -4.41 6.74
CA GLY A 56 8.79 -5.41 7.64
C GLY A 56 8.04 -5.49 8.96
N GLU A 57 8.64 -6.15 9.95
CA GLU A 57 8.03 -6.44 11.25
C GLU A 57 8.52 -5.52 12.37
N LYS A 58 9.62 -4.78 12.15
CA LYS A 58 10.22 -3.91 13.16
C LYS A 58 9.58 -2.53 13.12
N LYS A 59 9.74 -1.79 14.23
CA LYS A 59 9.23 -0.42 14.33
C LYS A 59 9.83 0.50 13.27
N GLU A 60 11.10 0.26 12.92
CA GLU A 60 11.86 1.01 11.95
C GLU A 60 11.39 0.75 10.51
N ASP A 61 10.61 -0.31 10.27
CA ASP A 61 10.12 -0.69 8.95
C ASP A 61 8.83 0.05 8.55
N LEU A 62 8.34 0.96 9.41
CA LEU A 62 7.26 1.89 9.08
C LEU A 62 7.84 3.19 8.54
N MET A 63 7.62 3.47 7.27
CA MET A 63 8.19 4.63 6.57
C MET A 63 7.12 5.46 5.87
N PRO A 64 7.36 6.78 5.67
CA PRO A 64 6.49 7.61 4.84
C PRO A 64 6.36 7.02 3.42
N PHE A 65 5.16 7.10 2.85
CA PHE A 65 4.94 6.62 1.49
C PHE A 65 5.45 7.64 0.46
N SER A 66 6.27 7.17 -0.48
CA SER A 66 6.65 7.89 -1.69
C SER A 66 6.17 7.11 -2.91
N ALA A 67 5.30 7.71 -3.71
CA ALA A 67 4.80 7.09 -4.93
C ALA A 67 5.92 6.85 -5.95
N GLU A 68 6.88 7.77 -6.02
CA GLU A 68 8.06 7.67 -6.89
C GLU A 68 8.92 6.47 -6.48
N ALA A 69 9.38 6.44 -5.23
CA ALA A 69 10.21 5.33 -4.72
C ALA A 69 9.48 3.97 -4.80
N PHE A 70 8.16 3.97 -4.63
CA PHE A 70 7.34 2.78 -4.79
C PHE A 70 7.34 2.27 -6.23
N VAL A 71 7.11 3.16 -7.20
CA VAL A 71 7.15 2.83 -8.64
C VAL A 71 8.54 2.36 -9.04
N ASP A 72 9.59 3.06 -8.62
CA ASP A 72 10.98 2.66 -8.89
C ASP A 72 11.25 1.24 -8.37
N GLY A 73 10.82 0.94 -7.14
CA GLY A 73 10.94 -0.38 -6.54
C GLY A 73 10.19 -1.49 -7.30
N LEU A 74 9.07 -1.18 -7.97
CA LEU A 74 8.35 -2.16 -8.79
C LEU A 74 9.10 -2.56 -10.07
N PHE A 75 9.89 -1.63 -10.64
CA PHE A 75 10.55 -1.84 -11.92
C PHE A 75 12.06 -2.10 -11.81
N ALA A 76 12.66 -1.89 -10.63
CA ALA A 76 14.10 -2.05 -10.38
C ALA A 76 14.65 -3.46 -10.71
N GLU A 77 13.86 -4.52 -10.59
CA GLU A 77 14.32 -5.89 -10.95
C GLU A 77 14.16 -6.25 -12.44
N THR A 78 13.46 -5.43 -13.23
CA THR A 78 13.18 -5.75 -14.64
C THR A 78 14.31 -5.33 -15.59
N THR A 79 15.29 -4.55 -15.11
CA THR A 79 16.46 -4.15 -15.91
C THR A 79 17.64 -5.11 -15.67
N ARG A 80 17.56 -6.32 -16.23
CA ARG A 80 18.76 -7.08 -16.59
C ARG A 80 18.87 -7.03 -18.11
N VAL A 81 19.71 -6.12 -18.59
CA VAL A 81 20.09 -5.98 -20.01
C VAL A 81 20.96 -7.14 -20.42
#